data_AF-A0A428Z969-F1
#
_entry.id   AF-A0A428Z969-F1
#
_cell.length_a   1.000
_cell.length_b   1.000
_cell.length_c   1.000
_cell.angle_alpha   90.00
_cell.angle_beta   90.00
_cell.angle_gamma   90.00
#
_symmetry.space_group_name_H-M   'P 1'
#
loop_
_entity.id
_entity.type
_entity.pdbx_description
1 polymer ?
#
loop_
_entity_poly.entity_id
_entity_poly.type
_entity_poly.pdbx_seq_one_letter_code
_entity_poly.pdbx_strand_id
1 'polypeptide(L)'
;MVANVAARTSHGPGGQEVQIGLKHFSPGTKLWLVSPFWGYGGDRIEVLGRHRGSRRLARIVVERRHLTNFRVQGVYSPSVLRELGNAWPDKAEAERIAQYWNRISDAQAGVQHQTRRIELVERLTVISETTGPRVVDWILTSWFEWMLRDDVLADPTSAIGPLLRDQAEADAIRSLLELVRAVGAKNDIGYLEHPDWPRIASAAQAAATLLAQPTSADGAGAEDGCA
;
A
#
# COMPACT_ATOMS: atom_id res chain seq x y z
N MET A 1 6.04 19.39 0.72
CA MET A 1 5.19 18.61 -0.22
C MET A 1 3.71 18.77 0.17
N VAL A 2 2.77 18.47 -0.72
CA VAL A 2 1.32 18.48 -0.44
C VAL A 2 0.66 17.18 -0.89
N ALA A 3 -0.49 16.86 -0.30
CA ALA A 3 -1.38 15.78 -0.72
C ALA A 3 -2.85 16.20 -0.48
N ASN A 4 -3.79 15.36 -0.91
CA ASN A 4 -5.21 15.52 -0.67
C ASN A 4 -5.74 14.39 0.20
N VAL A 5 -6.74 14.67 1.03
CA VAL A 5 -7.48 13.62 1.76
C VAL A 5 -8.25 12.77 0.76
N ALA A 6 -8.11 11.45 0.83
CA ALA A 6 -8.85 10.52 -0.01
C ALA A 6 -10.37 10.65 0.20
N ALA A 7 -11.16 10.36 -0.84
CA ALA A 7 -12.62 10.44 -0.75
C ALA A 7 -13.19 9.44 0.26
N ARG A 8 -12.61 8.24 0.28
CA ARG A 8 -12.91 7.15 1.21
C ARG A 8 -11.64 6.77 1.96
N THR A 9 -11.78 6.51 3.25
CA THR A 9 -10.69 6.11 4.14
C THR A 9 -11.10 4.87 4.92
N SER A 10 -10.15 3.95 5.13
CA SER A 10 -10.37 2.69 5.84
C SER A 10 -9.88 2.77 7.29
N HIS A 11 -10.70 2.40 8.25
CA HIS A 11 -10.45 2.46 9.71
C HIS A 11 -10.68 1.09 10.36
N GLY A 12 -10.32 1.01 11.65
CA GLY A 12 -10.50 -0.20 12.45
C GLY A 12 -9.54 -1.35 12.07
N PRO A 13 -9.60 -2.48 12.79
CA PRO A 13 -8.75 -3.64 12.53
C PRO A 13 -8.87 -4.12 11.08
N GLY A 14 -7.75 -4.15 10.36
CA GLY A 14 -7.72 -4.55 8.95
C GLY A 14 -8.37 -3.58 7.97
N GLY A 15 -8.81 -2.39 8.40
CA GLY A 15 -9.40 -1.39 7.50
C GLY A 15 -10.85 -1.67 7.09
N GLN A 16 -11.59 -2.46 7.88
CA GLN A 16 -12.97 -2.87 7.56
C GLN A 16 -13.98 -1.71 7.59
N GLU A 17 -13.69 -0.64 8.35
CA GLU A 17 -14.61 0.47 8.51
C GLU A 17 -14.31 1.56 7.47
N VAL A 18 -15.13 1.64 6.42
CA VAL A 18 -14.99 2.68 5.40
C VAL A 18 -15.70 3.96 5.83
N GLN A 19 -14.98 5.07 5.88
CA GLN A 19 -15.48 6.39 6.22
C GLN A 19 -15.24 7.39 5.08
N ILE A 20 -15.99 8.49 5.09
CA ILE A 20 -15.83 9.58 4.13
C ILE A 20 -14.84 10.60 4.70
N GLY A 21 -13.70 10.76 4.03
CA GLY A 21 -12.62 11.68 4.45
C GLY A 21 -12.03 11.31 5.81
N LEU A 22 -11.61 12.31 6.59
CA LEU A 22 -11.09 12.12 7.94
C LEU A 22 -11.93 12.88 8.96
N LYS A 23 -11.85 12.46 10.22
CA LYS A 23 -12.53 13.13 11.35
C LYS A 23 -12.29 14.65 11.35
N HIS A 24 -11.05 15.06 11.11
CA HIS A 24 -10.61 16.46 11.16
C HIS A 24 -10.59 17.17 9.79
N PHE A 25 -10.68 16.44 8.68
CA PHE A 25 -10.51 16.98 7.32
C PHE A 25 -11.54 16.39 6.36
N SER A 26 -12.21 17.26 5.60
CA SER A 26 -13.14 16.80 4.56
C SER A 26 -12.41 16.08 3.42
N PRO A 27 -13.09 15.18 2.69
CA PRO A 27 -12.59 14.65 1.42
C PRO A 27 -11.99 15.72 0.52
N GLY A 28 -10.87 15.42 -0.14
CA GLY A 28 -10.19 16.33 -1.06
C GLY A 28 -9.47 17.51 -0.42
N THR A 29 -9.54 17.67 0.92
CA THR A 29 -8.82 18.76 1.61
C THR A 29 -7.34 18.68 1.30
N LYS A 30 -6.76 19.80 0.85
CA LYS A 30 -5.31 19.92 0.63
C LYS A 30 -4.61 19.98 1.99
N LEU A 31 -3.63 19.11 2.15
CA LEU A 31 -2.77 19.02 3.31
C LEU A 31 -1.33 19.32 2.91
N TRP A 32 -0.66 20.15 3.69
CA TRP A 32 0.78 20.30 3.62
C TRP A 32 1.39 19.25 4.52
N LEU A 33 2.29 18.45 3.96
CA LEU A 33 2.97 17.45 4.75
C LEU A 33 4.12 18.15 5.46
N VAL A 34 4.26 17.93 6.76
CA VAL A 34 5.25 18.61 7.59
C VAL A 34 6.52 17.78 7.59
N SER A 35 6.46 16.55 8.12
CA SER A 35 7.58 15.60 8.09
C SER A 35 7.12 14.27 7.50
N PRO A 36 7.79 13.76 6.44
CA PRO A 36 7.42 12.50 5.82
C PRO A 36 7.86 11.24 6.58
N PHE A 37 8.68 11.37 7.64
CA PHE A 37 9.39 10.22 8.23
C PHE A 37 8.88 9.81 9.61
N TRP A 38 7.57 9.62 9.78
CA TRP A 38 7.02 9.03 11.01
C TRP A 38 6.58 7.56 10.80
N GLY A 39 6.93 6.71 11.76
CA GLY A 39 6.67 5.25 11.70
C GLY A 39 7.68 4.48 10.86
N TYR A 40 7.43 3.18 10.66
CA TYR A 40 8.18 2.35 9.72
C TYR A 40 7.82 2.77 8.29
N GLY A 41 8.82 3.03 7.44
CA GLY A 41 8.60 3.32 6.01
C GLY A 41 7.85 4.61 5.65
N GLY A 42 7.53 5.49 6.60
CA GLY A 42 6.78 6.74 6.34
C GLY A 42 5.26 6.54 6.21
N ASP A 43 4.72 5.52 6.87
CA ASP A 43 3.28 5.20 6.84
C ASP A 43 2.41 6.17 7.64
N ARG A 44 3.03 6.93 8.55
CA ARG A 44 2.38 8.02 9.26
C ARG A 44 3.05 9.31 8.86
N ILE A 45 2.24 10.33 8.61
CA ILE A 45 2.73 11.62 8.13
C ILE A 45 2.12 12.70 9.01
N GLU A 46 2.97 13.56 9.55
CA GLU A 46 2.50 14.78 10.16
C GLU A 46 2.03 15.73 9.06
N VAL A 47 0.78 16.17 9.17
CA VAL A 47 0.13 17.04 8.19
C VAL A 47 -0.38 18.31 8.84
N LEU A 48 -0.36 19.38 8.07
CA LEU A 48 -0.97 20.66 8.36
C LEU A 48 -2.11 20.88 7.36
N GLY A 49 -3.29 21.21 7.85
CA GLY A 49 -4.47 21.35 7.00
C GLY A 49 -5.53 22.23 7.61
N ARG A 50 -6.51 22.63 6.79
CA ARG A 50 -7.65 23.40 7.26
C ARG A 50 -8.65 22.46 7.94
N HIS A 51 -8.90 22.65 9.24
CA HIS A 51 -9.83 21.79 9.99
C HIS A 51 -11.26 21.92 9.44
N ARG A 52 -11.99 20.80 9.30
CA ARG A 52 -13.34 20.81 8.70
C ARG A 52 -14.39 21.56 9.52
N GLY A 53 -14.25 21.54 10.85
CA GLY A 53 -15.17 22.20 11.78
C GLY A 53 -14.70 23.55 12.32
N SER A 54 -13.57 24.09 11.84
CA SER A 54 -13.01 25.33 12.40
C SER A 54 -12.31 26.17 11.33
N ARG A 55 -12.20 27.49 11.55
CA ARG A 55 -11.41 28.37 10.67
C ARG A 55 -9.89 28.21 10.78
N ARG A 56 -9.42 27.41 11.73
CA ARG A 56 -8.00 27.26 12.07
C ARG A 56 -7.32 26.15 11.27
N LEU A 57 -6.00 26.24 11.17
CA LEU A 57 -5.16 25.13 10.75
C LEU A 57 -5.11 24.10 11.90
N ALA A 58 -5.05 22.84 11.53
CA ALA A 58 -4.80 21.72 12.43
C ALA A 58 -3.53 21.01 11.97
N ARG A 59 -2.65 20.75 12.93
CA ARG A 59 -1.43 19.97 12.75
C ARG A 59 -1.60 18.64 13.46
N ILE A 60 -1.73 17.56 12.71
CA ILE A 60 -2.02 16.22 13.23
C ILE A 60 -1.26 15.16 12.44
N VAL A 61 -1.07 13.98 13.03
CA VAL A 61 -0.52 12.82 12.32
C VAL A 61 -1.67 12.04 11.68
N VAL A 62 -1.54 11.69 10.41
CA VAL A 62 -2.49 10.86 9.65
C VAL A 62 -1.75 9.70 9.00
N GLU A 63 -2.47 8.65 8.64
CA GLU A 63 -1.90 7.54 7.89
C GLU A 63 -1.81 7.90 6.40
N ARG A 64 -0.67 7.56 5.78
CA ARG A 64 -0.39 7.85 4.37
C ARG A 64 -1.44 7.28 3.44
N ARG A 65 -1.99 6.09 3.74
CA ARG A 65 -3.06 5.43 2.97
C ARG A 65 -4.35 6.26 2.86
N HIS A 66 -4.58 7.22 3.75
CA HIS A 66 -5.73 8.12 3.70
C HIS A 66 -5.48 9.37 2.85
N LEU A 67 -4.31 9.46 2.24
CA LEU A 67 -3.89 10.58 1.40
C LEU A 67 -3.70 10.12 -0.06
N THR A 68 -3.89 11.04 -0.99
CA THR A 68 -3.72 10.81 -2.43
C THR A 68 -3.19 12.07 -3.11
N ASN A 69 -2.81 11.97 -4.39
CA ASN A 69 -2.34 13.09 -5.20
C ASN A 69 -1.15 13.84 -4.56
N PHE A 70 -0.12 13.07 -4.19
CA PHE A 70 1.11 13.61 -3.62
C PHE A 70 1.85 14.40 -4.70
N ARG A 71 2.26 15.63 -4.36
CA ARG A 71 2.99 16.49 -5.29
C ARG A 71 3.81 17.54 -4.57
N VAL A 72 4.83 18.04 -5.24
CA VAL A 72 5.57 19.21 -4.78
C VAL A 72 4.83 20.47 -5.19
N GLN A 73 4.63 21.36 -4.24
CA GLN A 73 3.96 22.65 -4.46
C GLN A 73 4.59 23.71 -3.56
N GLY A 74 4.87 24.89 -4.12
CA GLY A 74 5.35 26.04 -3.37
C GLY A 74 4.32 26.51 -2.33
N VAL A 75 4.81 26.97 -1.18
CA VAL A 75 3.96 27.51 -0.11
C VAL A 75 4.08 29.03 -0.10
N TYR A 76 3.00 29.70 -0.51
CA TYR A 76 2.96 31.16 -0.62
C TYR A 76 2.22 31.84 0.55
N SER A 77 1.62 31.07 1.46
CA SER A 77 0.90 31.61 2.60
C SER A 77 1.84 31.78 3.80
N PRO A 78 2.02 33.01 4.33
CA PRO A 78 2.91 33.25 5.47
C PRO A 78 2.52 32.48 6.73
N SER A 79 1.22 32.31 6.99
CA SER A 79 0.75 31.53 8.14
C SER A 79 1.10 30.05 8.01
N VAL A 80 1.10 29.49 6.80
CA VAL A 80 1.46 28.09 6.56
C VAL A 80 2.98 27.91 6.66
N LEU A 81 3.76 28.86 6.12
CA LEU A 81 5.22 28.84 6.21
C LEU A 81 5.71 28.83 7.67
N ARG A 82 5.10 29.65 8.54
CA ARG A 82 5.44 29.68 9.97
C ARG A 82 5.20 28.36 10.67
N GLU A 83 4.15 27.63 10.29
CA GLU A 83 3.79 26.35 10.90
C GLU A 83 4.58 25.16 10.33
N LEU A 84 4.98 25.21 9.05
CA LEU A 84 5.69 24.11 8.38
C LEU A 84 7.15 23.98 8.82
N GLY A 85 7.84 25.09 9.09
CA GLY A 85 9.29 25.07 9.31
C GLY A 85 10.09 24.55 8.10
N ASN A 86 11.30 24.03 8.34
CA ASN A 86 12.25 23.58 7.30
C ASN A 86 12.31 22.05 7.14
N ALA A 87 11.16 21.38 7.08
CA ALA A 87 11.10 19.93 7.26
C ALA A 87 11.19 19.09 5.96
N TRP A 88 11.31 19.71 4.78
CA TRP A 88 11.47 18.97 3.51
C TRP A 88 12.90 19.01 3.00
N PRO A 89 13.39 17.91 2.39
CA PRO A 89 14.61 17.92 1.61
C PRO A 89 14.49 18.85 0.39
N ASP A 90 15.54 18.92 -0.43
CA ASP A 90 15.48 19.71 -1.66
C ASP A 90 14.33 19.27 -2.59
N LYS A 91 14.03 20.12 -3.57
CA LYS A 91 12.89 19.93 -4.48
C LYS A 91 12.94 18.58 -5.20
N ALA A 92 14.12 18.17 -5.67
CA ALA A 92 14.27 16.95 -6.45
C ALA A 92 13.97 15.72 -5.59
N GLU A 93 14.46 15.70 -4.34
CA GLU A 93 14.14 14.64 -3.38
C GLU A 93 12.64 14.56 -3.10
N ALA A 94 12.00 15.70 -2.85
CA ALA A 94 10.57 15.75 -2.58
C ALA A 94 9.74 15.24 -3.78
N GLU A 95 10.19 15.51 -5.01
CA GLU A 95 9.56 14.98 -6.23
C GLU A 95 9.71 13.47 -6.34
N ARG A 96 10.89 12.90 -6.03
CA ARG A 96 11.10 11.45 -6.00
C ARG A 96 10.20 10.76 -4.98
N ILE A 97 10.11 11.32 -3.76
CA ILE A 97 9.24 10.79 -2.70
C ILE A 97 7.77 10.85 -3.13
N ALA A 98 7.32 11.97 -3.71
CA ALA A 98 5.95 12.10 -4.21
C ALA A 98 5.61 11.03 -5.26
N GLN A 99 6.51 10.80 -6.22
CA GLN A 99 6.34 9.76 -7.25
C GLN A 99 6.25 8.37 -6.64
N TYR A 100 7.14 8.04 -5.71
CA TYR A 100 7.13 6.76 -5.00
C TYR A 100 5.82 6.54 -4.23
N TRP A 101 5.36 7.55 -3.50
CA TRP A 101 4.12 7.45 -2.72
C TRP A 101 2.85 7.40 -3.58
N ASN A 102 2.83 8.09 -4.73
CA ASN A 102 1.73 7.94 -5.68
C ASN A 102 1.69 6.50 -6.23
N ARG A 103 2.83 5.90 -6.60
CA ARG A 103 2.88 4.49 -7.04
C ARG A 103 2.28 3.55 -5.98
N ILE A 104 2.63 3.72 -4.71
CA ILE A 104 2.05 2.92 -3.63
C ILE A 104 0.54 3.19 -3.50
N SER A 105 0.12 4.46 -3.57
CA SER A 105 -1.29 4.82 -3.45
C SER A 105 -2.13 4.23 -4.58
N ASP A 106 -1.59 4.19 -5.80
CA ASP A 106 -2.24 3.58 -6.96
C ASP A 106 -2.33 2.06 -6.81
N ALA A 107 -1.29 1.42 -6.27
CA ALA A 107 -1.33 0.00 -5.91
C ALA A 107 -2.38 -0.30 -4.82
N GLN A 108 -2.73 0.69 -4.00
CA GLN A 108 -3.77 0.59 -2.98
C GLN A 108 -5.16 1.04 -3.47
N ALA A 109 -5.27 1.65 -4.65
CA ALA A 109 -6.53 2.16 -5.16
C ALA A 109 -7.46 1.02 -5.59
N GLY A 110 -8.74 1.12 -5.23
CA GLY A 110 -9.76 0.12 -5.57
C GLY A 110 -9.79 -1.12 -4.67
N VAL A 111 -8.95 -1.20 -3.63
CA VAL A 111 -8.87 -2.35 -2.72
C VAL A 111 -9.44 -1.99 -1.35
N GLN A 112 -10.28 -2.88 -0.80
CA GLN A 112 -10.95 -2.63 0.49
C GLN A 112 -9.97 -2.64 1.67
N HIS A 113 -8.92 -3.49 1.65
CA HIS A 113 -7.94 -3.58 2.73
C HIS A 113 -6.51 -3.18 2.28
N GLN A 114 -6.32 -1.88 2.10
CA GLN A 114 -5.07 -1.29 1.59
C GLN A 114 -3.81 -1.63 2.41
N THR A 115 -3.91 -1.76 3.74
CA THR A 115 -2.76 -2.12 4.60
C THR A 115 -2.40 -3.60 4.49
N ARG A 116 -3.41 -4.48 4.51
CA ARG A 116 -3.19 -5.92 4.33
C ARG A 116 -2.63 -6.24 2.95
N ARG A 117 -2.98 -5.44 1.93
CA ARG A 117 -2.39 -5.53 0.60
C ARG A 117 -0.91 -5.12 0.56
N ILE A 118 -0.50 -4.05 1.25
CA ILE A 118 0.92 -3.69 1.36
C ILE A 118 1.68 -4.82 2.05
N GLU A 119 1.17 -5.32 3.19
CA GLU A 119 1.79 -6.43 3.91
C GLU A 119 1.96 -7.65 2.97
N LEU A 120 0.93 -7.97 2.17
CA LEU A 120 1.00 -9.04 1.18
C LEU A 120 2.10 -8.78 0.14
N VAL A 121 2.18 -7.59 -0.46
CA VAL A 121 3.22 -7.25 -1.45
C VAL A 121 4.63 -7.32 -0.85
N GLU A 122 4.83 -6.78 0.36
CA GLU A 122 6.12 -6.84 1.06
C GLU A 122 6.53 -8.30 1.32
N ARG A 123 5.61 -9.12 1.80
CA ARG A 123 5.86 -10.55 2.06
C ARG A 123 6.21 -11.31 0.78
N LEU A 124 5.48 -11.07 -0.32
CA LEU A 124 5.79 -11.65 -1.63
C LEU A 124 7.18 -11.23 -2.14
N THR A 125 7.56 -9.98 -1.92
CA THR A 125 8.89 -9.46 -2.27
C THR A 125 9.97 -10.19 -1.47
N VAL A 126 9.79 -10.32 -0.16
CA VAL A 126 10.72 -11.06 0.73
C VAL A 126 10.93 -12.49 0.23
N ILE A 127 9.87 -13.20 -0.16
CA ILE A 127 9.97 -14.57 -0.70
C ILE A 127 10.76 -14.60 -1.99
N SER A 128 10.48 -13.67 -2.90
CA SER A 128 11.18 -13.61 -4.19
C SER A 128 12.69 -13.37 -4.03
N GLU A 129 13.09 -12.70 -2.96
CA GLU A 129 14.50 -12.36 -2.66
C GLU A 129 15.17 -13.39 -1.73
N THR A 130 14.41 -14.33 -1.16
CA THR A 130 14.93 -15.32 -0.21
C THR A 130 15.81 -16.35 -0.94
N THR A 131 17.11 -16.25 -0.69
CA THR A 131 18.16 -17.10 -1.29
C THR A 131 18.96 -17.90 -0.26
N GLY A 132 18.65 -17.79 1.04
CA GLY A 132 19.34 -18.50 2.11
C GLY A 132 18.62 -18.45 3.46
N PRO A 133 18.90 -19.39 4.39
CA PRO A 133 18.16 -19.54 5.65
C PRO A 133 18.41 -18.42 6.67
N ARG A 134 19.40 -17.55 6.44
CA ARG A 134 19.84 -16.55 7.44
C ARG A 134 19.02 -15.28 7.50
N VAL A 135 18.14 -15.02 6.53
CA VAL A 135 17.47 -13.71 6.45
C VAL A 135 16.06 -13.72 7.04
N VAL A 136 15.33 -14.85 7.11
CA VAL A 136 13.92 -14.73 7.53
C VAL A 136 13.21 -15.98 8.08
N ASP A 137 13.82 -16.67 9.04
CA ASP A 137 13.22 -17.85 9.67
C ASP A 137 11.84 -17.56 10.29
N TRP A 138 11.68 -16.44 11.02
CA TRP A 138 10.41 -16.12 11.68
C TRP A 138 9.32 -15.52 10.78
N ILE A 139 9.66 -14.71 9.76
CA ILE A 139 8.65 -14.11 8.87
C ILE A 139 8.12 -15.15 7.86
N LEU A 140 8.98 -16.05 7.35
CA LEU A 140 8.52 -17.12 6.48
C LEU A 140 7.67 -18.13 7.24
N THR A 141 8.08 -18.53 8.45
CA THR A 141 7.26 -19.40 9.32
C THR A 141 5.92 -18.74 9.64
N SER A 142 5.91 -17.46 10.05
CA SER A 142 4.66 -16.72 10.33
C SER A 142 3.78 -16.49 9.09
N TRP A 143 4.38 -16.42 7.89
CA TRP A 143 3.68 -16.22 6.62
C TRP A 143 3.08 -17.52 6.09
N PHE A 144 3.85 -18.61 6.10
CA PHE A 144 3.33 -19.95 5.81
C PHE A 144 2.23 -20.32 6.81
N GLU A 145 2.41 -20.09 8.12
CA GLU A 145 1.37 -20.33 9.12
C GLU A 145 0.11 -19.48 8.92
N TRP A 146 0.20 -18.26 8.37
CA TRP A 146 -0.95 -17.39 8.14
C TRP A 146 -1.67 -17.68 6.81
N MET A 147 -0.95 -17.93 5.72
CA MET A 147 -1.55 -18.28 4.41
C MET A 147 -1.98 -19.74 4.31
N LEU A 148 -1.30 -20.65 5.02
CA LEU A 148 -1.64 -22.07 5.07
C LEU A 148 -2.64 -22.38 6.18
N ARG A 149 -3.23 -21.36 6.83
CA ARG A 149 -4.38 -21.64 7.69
C ARG A 149 -5.48 -22.28 6.84
N ASP A 150 -6.12 -23.30 7.40
CA ASP A 150 -7.14 -24.06 6.69
C ASP A 150 -8.29 -23.17 6.19
N ASP A 151 -8.60 -22.06 6.86
CA ASP A 151 -9.59 -21.08 6.41
C ASP A 151 -9.16 -20.30 5.16
N VAL A 152 -7.91 -19.88 5.07
CA VAL A 152 -7.32 -19.21 3.90
C VAL A 152 -7.16 -20.18 2.73
N LEU A 153 -6.82 -21.44 3.01
CA LEU A 153 -6.70 -22.48 1.98
C LEU A 153 -8.06 -23.00 1.49
N ALA A 154 -9.06 -23.08 2.36
CA ALA A 154 -10.40 -23.54 1.99
C ALA A 154 -11.14 -22.50 1.13
N ASP A 155 -11.00 -21.21 1.46
CA ASP A 155 -11.59 -20.11 0.70
C ASP A 155 -10.65 -18.90 0.56
N PRO A 156 -9.70 -18.97 -0.38
CA PRO A 156 -8.80 -17.86 -0.68
C PRO A 156 -9.55 -16.62 -1.16
N THR A 157 -10.75 -16.79 -1.71
CA THR A 157 -11.53 -15.68 -2.27
C THR A 157 -12.13 -14.83 -1.15
N SER A 158 -12.58 -15.44 -0.05
CA SER A 158 -13.04 -14.69 1.12
C SER A 158 -11.88 -14.10 1.95
N ALA A 159 -10.74 -14.78 2.05
CA ALA A 159 -9.62 -14.34 2.87
C ALA A 159 -8.70 -13.32 2.18
N ILE A 160 -8.43 -13.53 0.88
CA ILE A 160 -7.50 -12.75 0.06
C ILE A 160 -8.24 -11.94 -0.99
N GLY A 161 -9.40 -12.38 -1.50
CA GLY A 161 -10.16 -11.66 -2.52
C GLY A 161 -10.44 -10.19 -2.20
N PRO A 162 -10.76 -9.80 -0.94
CA PRO A 162 -10.87 -8.39 -0.57
C PRO A 162 -9.57 -7.57 -0.67
N LEU A 163 -8.41 -8.23 -0.81
CA LEU A 163 -7.09 -7.64 -1.05
C LEU A 163 -6.77 -7.48 -2.54
N LEU A 164 -7.55 -8.10 -3.43
CA LEU A 164 -7.26 -8.21 -4.86
C LEU A 164 -8.22 -7.33 -5.65
N ARG A 165 -7.74 -6.76 -6.76
CA ARG A 165 -8.49 -5.83 -7.59
C ARG A 165 -9.34 -6.54 -8.64
N ASP A 166 -8.82 -7.63 -9.20
CA ASP A 166 -9.40 -8.30 -10.34
C ASP A 166 -9.05 -9.80 -10.38
N GLN A 167 -9.57 -10.47 -11.41
CA GLN A 167 -9.34 -11.89 -11.64
C GLN A 167 -7.87 -12.23 -11.91
N ALA A 168 -7.11 -11.34 -12.55
CA ALA A 168 -5.71 -11.59 -12.89
C ALA A 168 -4.85 -11.64 -11.61
N GLU A 169 -5.10 -10.75 -10.65
CA GLU A 169 -4.47 -10.81 -9.34
C GLU A 169 -4.87 -12.06 -8.55
N ALA A 170 -6.14 -12.46 -8.63
CA ALA A 170 -6.63 -13.68 -8.00
C ALA A 170 -5.98 -14.94 -8.57
N ASP A 171 -5.80 -15.00 -9.89
CA ASP A 171 -5.17 -16.13 -10.55
C ASP A 171 -3.67 -16.19 -10.21
N ALA A 172 -2.97 -15.05 -10.18
CA ALA A 172 -1.56 -14.99 -9.78
C ALA A 172 -1.33 -15.51 -8.36
N ILE A 173 -2.17 -15.09 -7.40
CA ILE A 173 -2.08 -15.58 -6.02
C ILE A 173 -2.47 -17.07 -5.93
N ARG A 174 -3.49 -17.51 -6.67
CA ARG A 174 -3.90 -18.92 -6.68
C ARG A 174 -2.77 -19.82 -7.19
N SER A 175 -2.12 -19.47 -8.29
CA SER A 175 -0.98 -20.22 -8.84
C SER A 175 0.18 -20.31 -7.85
N LEU A 176 0.47 -19.21 -7.13
CA LEU A 176 1.48 -19.23 -6.06
C LEU A 176 1.10 -20.18 -4.92
N LEU A 177 -0.16 -20.13 -4.46
CA LEU A 177 -0.66 -20.99 -3.39
C LEU A 177 -0.61 -22.47 -3.77
N GLU A 178 -0.88 -22.82 -5.03
CA GLU A 178 -0.76 -24.19 -5.53
C GLU A 178 0.69 -24.69 -5.49
N LEU A 179 1.66 -23.87 -5.92
CA LEU A 179 3.08 -24.20 -5.86
C LEU A 179 3.54 -24.37 -4.39
N VAL A 180 3.11 -23.48 -3.51
CA VAL A 180 3.42 -23.53 -2.08
C VAL A 180 2.83 -24.79 -1.41
N ARG A 181 1.58 -25.16 -1.73
CA ARG A 181 0.96 -26.40 -1.21
C ARG A 181 1.75 -27.64 -1.63
N ALA A 182 2.28 -27.66 -2.85
CA ALA A 182 3.03 -28.81 -3.38
C ALA A 182 4.34 -29.07 -2.62
N VAL A 183 4.97 -28.03 -2.06
CA VAL A 183 6.19 -28.16 -1.25
C VAL A 183 5.92 -28.76 0.14
N GLY A 184 4.69 -28.60 0.64
CA GLY A 184 4.21 -29.21 1.88
C GLY A 184 4.80 -28.57 3.15
N ALA A 185 3.94 -28.25 4.12
CA ALA A 185 4.30 -27.66 5.42
C ALA A 185 5.12 -28.57 6.36
N LYS A 186 5.78 -29.62 5.86
CA LYS A 186 6.38 -30.67 6.68
C LYS A 186 7.88 -30.55 6.93
N ASN A 187 8.59 -29.59 6.31
CA ASN A 187 10.02 -29.38 6.58
C ASN A 187 10.36 -27.89 6.55
N ASP A 188 10.26 -27.24 7.72
CA ASP A 188 10.49 -25.80 7.92
C ASP A 188 11.92 -25.32 7.57
N ILE A 189 12.86 -26.23 7.34
CA ILE A 189 14.29 -25.91 7.23
C ILE A 189 14.86 -26.22 5.84
N GLY A 190 14.18 -27.04 5.02
CA GLY A 190 14.68 -27.54 3.73
C GLY A 190 13.98 -26.98 2.48
N TYR A 191 13.05 -26.03 2.63
CA TYR A 191 12.23 -25.54 1.53
C TYR A 191 13.06 -24.91 0.39
N LEU A 192 14.22 -24.31 0.71
CA LEU A 192 15.15 -23.74 -0.28
C LEU A 192 15.78 -24.81 -1.18
N GLU A 193 15.90 -26.03 -0.69
CA GLU A 193 16.46 -27.17 -1.43
C GLU A 193 15.39 -27.88 -2.26
N HIS A 194 14.11 -27.49 -2.13
CA HIS A 194 13.03 -28.07 -2.90
C HIS A 194 13.16 -27.68 -4.39
N PRO A 195 13.05 -28.63 -5.33
CA PRO A 195 13.23 -28.36 -6.76
C PRO A 195 12.27 -27.30 -7.33
N ASP A 196 11.10 -27.14 -6.72
CA ASP A 196 10.12 -26.12 -7.10
C ASP A 196 10.33 -24.74 -6.44
N TRP A 197 11.30 -24.57 -5.53
CA TRP A 197 11.55 -23.26 -4.88
C TRP A 197 11.83 -22.11 -5.86
N PRO A 198 12.66 -22.28 -6.91
CA PRO A 198 12.86 -21.23 -7.90
C PRO A 198 11.56 -20.79 -8.59
N ARG A 199 10.62 -21.73 -8.78
CA ARG A 199 9.31 -21.44 -9.37
C ARG A 199 8.42 -20.66 -8.41
N ILE A 200 8.47 -20.97 -7.11
CA ILE A 200 7.77 -20.22 -6.06
C ILE A 200 8.31 -18.79 -5.97
N ALA A 201 9.63 -18.61 -5.93
CA ALA A 201 10.25 -17.29 -5.86
C ALA A 201 9.87 -16.43 -7.08
N SER A 202 9.90 -17.01 -8.28
CA SER A 202 9.49 -16.34 -9.52
C SER A 202 7.99 -15.99 -9.53
N ALA A 203 7.13 -16.90 -9.10
CA ALA A 203 5.68 -16.65 -8.99
C ALA A 203 5.36 -15.55 -7.96
N ALA A 204 6.07 -15.54 -6.82
CA ALA A 204 5.94 -14.50 -5.81
C ALA A 204 6.37 -13.13 -6.35
N GLN A 205 7.47 -13.07 -7.11
CA GLN A 205 7.93 -11.84 -7.77
C GLN A 205 6.89 -11.31 -8.78
N ALA A 206 6.33 -12.20 -9.60
CA ALA A 206 5.31 -11.85 -10.58
C ALA A 206 4.04 -11.32 -9.91
N ALA A 207 3.58 -11.98 -8.84
CA ALA A 207 2.44 -11.53 -8.05
C ALA A 207 2.71 -10.19 -7.36
N ALA A 208 3.87 -10.00 -6.71
CA ALA A 208 4.24 -8.73 -6.09
C ALA A 208 4.24 -7.58 -7.11
N THR A 209 4.81 -7.83 -8.29
CA THR A 209 4.86 -6.85 -9.39
C THR A 209 3.45 -6.49 -9.86
N LEU A 210 2.60 -7.49 -10.11
CA LEU A 210 1.21 -7.28 -10.55
C LEU A 210 0.40 -6.50 -9.51
N LEU A 211 0.48 -6.88 -8.23
CA LEU A 211 -0.23 -6.21 -7.15
C LEU A 211 0.28 -4.78 -6.90
N ALA A 212 1.55 -4.49 -7.24
CA ALA A 212 2.14 -3.17 -7.12
C ALA A 212 1.88 -2.25 -8.34
N GLN A 213 1.38 -2.79 -9.46
CA GLN A 213 1.08 -1.98 -10.64
C GLN A 213 -0.12 -1.06 -10.37
N PRO A 214 -0.12 0.18 -10.87
CA PRO A 214 -1.32 1.03 -10.84
C PRO A 214 -2.44 0.39 -11.65
N THR A 215 -3.70 0.64 -11.28
CA THR A 215 -4.83 0.20 -12.11
C THR A 215 -4.72 0.91 -13.45
N SER A 216 -4.63 0.17 -14.55
CA SER A 216 -4.68 0.76 -15.90
C SER A 216 -5.97 1.56 -16.00
N ALA A 217 -5.85 2.88 -16.02
CA ALA A 217 -6.97 3.77 -16.27
C ALA A 217 -7.31 3.70 -17.76
N ASP A 218 -7.96 2.62 -18.20
CA ASP A 218 -8.50 2.52 -19.55
C ASP A 218 -9.99 2.18 -19.47
N GLY A 219 -10.80 3.19 -19.81
CA GLY A 219 -12.25 3.04 -19.93
C GLY A 219 -13.09 4.27 -19.59
N ALA A 220 -12.56 5.50 -19.57
CA ALA A 220 -13.41 6.70 -19.52
C ALA A 220 -12.72 7.92 -20.14
N GLY A 221 -13.09 8.24 -21.38
CA GLY A 221 -12.89 9.57 -21.96
C GLY A 221 -12.10 9.60 -23.26
N ALA A 222 -12.67 9.07 -24.34
CA ALA A 222 -12.30 9.47 -25.70
C ALA A 222 -13.43 9.20 -26.70
N GLU A 223 -14.61 9.78 -26.49
CA GLU A 223 -15.53 10.11 -27.58
C GLU A 223 -16.20 11.46 -27.26
N ASP A 224 -15.44 12.54 -27.45
CA ASP A 224 -15.99 13.84 -27.85
C ASP A 224 -15.17 14.26 -29.08
N GLY A 225 -15.73 13.94 -30.25
CA GLY A 225 -15.12 14.13 -31.56
C GLY A 225 -16.20 14.52 -32.56
N CYS A 226 -16.56 15.79 -32.52
CA CYS A 226 -17.33 16.56 -33.47
C CYS A 226 -17.21 16.06 -34.94
N ALA A 227 -18.37 15.79 -35.56
CA ALA A 227 -18.65 15.99 -36.98
C ALA A 227 -20.14 16.27 -37.16
#